data_AF-A0A0M3DK47-F1
#
_entry.id   AF-A0A0M3DK47-F1
#
_cell.length_a   1.000
_cell.length_b   1.000
_cell.length_c   1.000
_cell.angle_alpha   90.00
_cell.angle_beta   90.00
_cell.angle_gamma   90.00
#
_symmetry.space_group_name_H-M   'P 1'
#
loop_
_entity.id
_entity.type
_entity.pdbx_description
1 polymer ?
#
loop_
_entity_poly.entity_id
_entity_poly.type
_entity_poly.pdbx_seq_one_letter_code
_entity_poly.pdbx_strand_id
1 'polypeptide(L)' 'MDKTKNIILGLIIIIGSLGILFFNPKTEKIDGNIRIGVSDDTSGFIIDYMINKDYFTDIEIENLIETYSINDC' A
#
# COMPACT_ATOMS: atom_id res chain seq x y z
N MET A 1 46.67 3.50 -17.20
CA MET A 1 45.20 3.48 -17.24
C MET A 1 44.77 4.88 -17.62
N ASP A 2 44.24 5.05 -18.83
CA ASP A 2 44.04 6.39 -19.42
C ASP A 2 43.08 7.24 -18.58
N LYS A 3 43.39 8.54 -18.46
CA LYS A 3 42.57 9.53 -17.71
C LYS A 3 41.09 9.44 -18.08
N THR A 4 40.79 9.20 -19.35
CA THR A 4 39.44 9.01 -19.90
C THR A 4 38.71 7.83 -19.27
N LYS A 5 39.42 6.72 -19.03
CA LYS A 5 38.85 5.50 -18.44
C LYS A 5 38.46 5.72 -16.98
N ASN A 6 39.24 6.50 -16.23
CA ASN A 6 38.95 6.84 -14.84
C ASN A 6 37.75 7.80 -14.72
N ILE A 7 37.61 8.75 -15.66
CA ILE A 7 36.46 9.67 -15.70
C ILE A 7 35.16 8.91 -15.98
N ILE A 8 35.18 7.99 -16.94
CA ILE A 8 34.03 7.15 -17.29
C ILE A 8 33.63 6.26 -16.10
N LEU A 9 34.61 5.66 -15.41
CA LEU A 9 34.35 4.84 -14.24
C LEU A 9 33.68 5.64 -13.11
N GLY A 10 34.16 6.87 -12.86
CA GLY A 10 33.56 7.76 -11.86
C GLY A 10 32.11 8.13 -12.19
N LEU A 11 31.82 8.42 -13.47
CA LEU A 11 30.45 8.69 -13.93
C LEU A 11 29.50 7.51 -13.70
N ILE A 12 29.94 6.29 -14.01
CA ILE A 12 29.13 5.08 -13.79
C ILE A 12 28.82 4.90 -12.31
N ILE A 13 29.79 5.14 -11.42
CA ILE A 13 29.60 5.03 -9.98
C ILE A 13 28.57 6.05 -9.49
N ILE A 14 28.67 7.31 -9.94
CA ILE A 14 27.74 8.38 -9.56
C ILE A 14 26.32 8.09 -10.05
N ILE A 15 26.16 7.62 -11.28
CA ILE A 15 24.85 7.28 -11.85
C ILE A 15 24.27 6.06 -11.11
N GLY A 16 25.09 5.05 -10.81
CA GLY A 16 24.66 3.88 -10.05
C GLY A 16 24.21 4.23 -8.64
N SER A 17 24.95 5.09 -7.93
CA SER A 17 24.58 5.52 -6.57
C SER A 17 23.33 6.41 -6.56
N LEU A 18 23.18 7.31 -7.54
CA LEU A 18 21.93 8.06 -7.73
C LEU A 18 20.75 7.10 -8.01
N GLY A 19 20.93 6.12 -8.89
CA GLY A 19 19.91 5.12 -9.19
C GLY A 19 19.42 4.39 -7.94
N ILE A 20 20.32 3.98 -7.04
CA ILE A 20 19.97 3.32 -5.78
C ILE A 20 19.20 4.25 -4.82
N LEU A 21 19.57 5.54 -4.77
CA LEU A 21 18.87 6.52 -3.93
C LEU A 21 17.42 6.77 -4.38
N PHE A 22 17.15 6.69 -5.68
CA PHE A 22 15.81 6.87 -6.25
C PHE A 22 15.01 5.56 -6.39
N PHE A 23 15.68 4.39 -6.29
CA PHE A 23 15.01 3.10 -6.33
C PHE A 23 14.46 2.78 -4.94
N ASN A 24 13.22 3.20 -4.68
CA ASN A 24 12.49 2.86 -3.46
C ASN A 24 11.57 1.64 -3.70
N PRO A 25 11.97 0.41 -3.35
CA PRO A 25 11.14 -0.79 -3.54
C PRO A 25 9.92 -0.83 -2.60
N LYS A 26 9.73 0.16 -1.72
CA LYS A 26 8.70 0.15 -0.67
C LYS A 26 7.28 0.46 -1.14
N THR A 27 7.02 0.57 -2.43
CA THR A 27 5.63 0.64 -2.91
C THR A 27 5.06 -0.76 -3.05
N GLU A 28 5.07 -1.53 -1.96
CA GLU A 28 4.12 -2.64 -1.82
C GLU A 28 2.74 -2.01 -1.65
N LYS A 29 2.10 -1.71 -2.78
CA LYS A 29 0.66 -1.46 -2.78
C LYS A 29 0.02 -2.84 -2.66
N ILE A 30 -0.66 -3.09 -1.55
CA ILE A 30 -1.59 -4.22 -1.46
C ILE A 30 -2.66 -3.94 -2.51
N ASP A 31 -2.63 -4.71 -3.60
CA ASP A 31 -3.62 -4.64 -4.66
C ASP A 31 -4.74 -5.62 -4.32
N GLY A 32 -5.88 -5.10 -3.85
CA GLY A 32 -7.06 -5.89 -3.51
C GLY A 32 -7.86 -5.37 -2.32
N ASN A 33 -9.15 -5.66 -2.34
CA ASN A 33 -10.08 -5.30 -1.26
C ASN A 33 -10.17 -6.45 -0.24
N ILE A 34 -10.05 -6.13 1.04
CA ILE A 34 -10.30 -7.04 2.16
C ILE A 34 -11.79 -7.31 2.23
N ARG A 35 -12.19 -8.57 2.10
CA ARG A 35 -13.59 -8.97 2.26
C ARG A 35 -13.90 -9.37 3.69
N ILE A 36 -14.88 -8.72 4.30
CA ILE A 36 -15.32 -9.00 5.68
C ILE A 36 -16.76 -9.51 5.65
N GLY A 37 -16.96 -10.70 6.19
CA GLY A 37 -18.30 -11.24 6.40
C GLY A 37 -18.90 -10.66 7.67
N VAL A 38 -20.09 -10.10 7.58
CA VAL A 38 -20.83 -9.50 8.70
C VAL A 38 -22.17 -10.20 8.87
N SER A 39 -22.60 -10.43 10.12
CA SER A 39 -23.97 -10.88 10.39
C SER A 39 -24.95 -9.74 10.09
N ASP A 40 -26.18 -10.08 9.74
CA ASP A 40 -27.29 -9.13 9.52
C ASP A 40 -27.87 -8.58 10.85
N ASP A 41 -27.15 -8.75 11.96
CA ASP A 41 -27.52 -8.28 13.29
C ASP A 41 -26.81 -6.97 13.68
N THR A 42 -26.82 -6.66 14.98
CA THR A 42 -26.18 -5.43 15.51
C THR A 42 -24.67 -5.40 15.28
N SER A 43 -24.01 -6.55 15.12
CA SER A 43 -22.58 -6.62 14.82
C SER A 43 -22.28 -6.09 13.41
N GLY A 44 -23.12 -6.37 12.42
CA GLY A 44 -22.98 -5.82 11.07
C GLY A 44 -23.16 -4.30 11.04
N PHE A 45 -24.12 -3.77 11.80
CA PHE A 45 -24.32 -2.33 11.93
C PHE A 45 -23.09 -1.60 12.51
N ILE A 46 -22.42 -2.20 13.50
CA ILE A 46 -21.22 -1.60 14.11
C ILE A 46 -20.07 -1.56 13.10
N ILE A 47 -19.86 -2.63 12.35
CA ILE A 47 -18.80 -2.71 11.33
C ILE A 47 -19.03 -1.68 10.22
N ASP A 48 -20.26 -1.58 9.71
CA ASP A 48 -20.62 -0.57 8.69
C ASP A 48 -20.38 0.86 9.19
N TYR A 49 -20.78 1.15 10.43
CA TYR A 49 -20.52 2.44 11.05
C TYR A 49 -19.02 2.73 11.22
N MET A 50 -18.19 1.73 11.52
CA MET A 50 -16.75 1.92 11.64
C MET A 50 -16.06 2.20 10.30
N ILE A 51 -16.54 1.59 9.21
CA ILE A 51 -16.01 1.80 7.86
C ILE A 51 -16.42 3.19 7.34
N ASN A 52 -17.69 3.55 7.49
CA ASN A 52 -18.28 4.73 6.83
C ASN A 52 -18.04 6.06 7.57
N LYS A 53 -17.51 6.04 8.79
CA LYS A 53 -17.44 7.25 9.64
C LYS A 53 -16.06 7.90 9.75
N ASP A 54 -15.15 7.64 8.81
CA ASP A 54 -13.78 8.18 8.81
C ASP A 54 -13.11 8.04 10.18
N TYR A 55 -13.34 6.93 10.88
CA TYR A 55 -12.78 6.72 12.21
C TYR A 55 -11.24 6.67 12.18
N PHE A 56 -10.68 6.41 10.99
CA PHE A 56 -9.25 6.39 10.73
C PHE A 56 -8.89 7.61 9.87
N THR A 57 -8.45 8.69 10.52
CA THR A 57 -8.10 9.97 9.88
C THR A 57 -6.99 9.89 8.82
N ASP A 58 -6.21 8.81 8.80
CA ASP A 58 -5.06 8.63 7.91
C ASP A 58 -5.16 7.37 7.04
N ILE A 59 -6.32 6.69 7.02
CA ILE A 59 -6.51 5.44 6.27
C ILE A 59 -7.83 5.52 5.51
N GLU A 60 -7.76 5.57 4.18
CA GLU A 60 -8.92 5.42 3.29
C GLU A 60 -9.40 3.96 3.30
N ILE A 61 -10.09 3.56 4.37
CA ILE A 61 -10.57 2.18 4.57
C ILE A 61 -11.75 1.84 3.65
N GLU A 62 -12.54 2.83 3.25
CA GLU A 62 -13.71 2.66 2.39
C GLU A 62 -13.35 1.97 1.05
N ASN A 63 -12.17 2.26 0.51
CA ASN A 63 -11.69 1.66 -0.74
C ASN A 63 -10.94 0.33 -0.54
N LEU A 64 -10.73 -0.08 0.71
CA LEU A 64 -9.94 -1.26 1.11
C LEU A 64 -10.80 -2.38 1.67
N ILE A 65 -12.04 -2.12 2.11
CA ILE A 65 -12.90 -3.11 2.75
C ILE A 65 -14.23 -3.27 1.99
N GLU A 66 -14.53 -4.52 1.63
CA GLU A 66 -15.83 -4.93 1.08
C GLU A 66 -16.56 -5.81 2.11
N THR A 67 -17.75 -5.38 2.56
CA THR A 67 -18.58 -6.20 3.45
C THR A 67 -19.51 -7.12 2.67
N TYR A 68 -19.72 -8.36 3.15
CA TYR A 68 -20.76 -9.25 2.64
C TYR A 68 -21.57 -9.84 3.80
N SER A 69 -22.86 -10.06 3.58
CA SER A 69 -23.74 -10.66 4.57
C SER A 69 -23.43 -12.15 4.76
N ILE A 70 -23.30 -12.57 6.01
CA ILE A 70 -23.33 -13.95 6.46
C ILE A 70 -24.70 -14.16 7.10
N ASN A 71 -25.57 -14.90 6.42
CA ASN A 71 -26.81 -15.36 7.02
C ASN A 71 -26.47 -16.26 8.21
N ASP A 72 -26.97 -15.91 9.40
CA ASP A 72 -27.00 -16.85 10.52
C ASP A 72 -27.97 -17.99 10.15
N CYS A 73 -27.44 -19.22 10.11
CA CYS A 73 -28.23 -20.43 9.85
C CYS A 73 -29.31 -20.66 10.93
#